data_AF-A0A9W6PIQ4-F1
#
_entry.id   AF-A0A9W6PIQ4-F1
#
_cell.length_a   1.000
_cell.length_b   1.000
_cell.length_c   1.000
_cell.angle_alpha   90.00
_cell.angle_beta   90.00
_cell.angle_gamma   90.00
#
_symmetry.space_group_name_H-M   'P 1'
#
loop_
_entity.id
_entity.type
_entity.pdbx_description
1 polymer ?
#
loop_
_entity_poly.entity_id
_entity_poly.type
_entity_poly.pdbx_seq_one_letter_code
_entity_poly.pdbx_strand_id
1 'polypeptide(L)'
;MSRPRPTRRTLTVTAAFVAAASALAVPAAYSTDSRPTAPHNRVTAATTITENRLPFLTRFEGDFHGGITHIGNTLMTCDETQPPVDPAQAPCVQARNGDGPRPINNNFQMKYINIDGPGHFGPLGDPIYSSSSADLQIPEGATVKFARLYWGGTRGIGDTVLPESQIDEIYFKFPGDAQYTNIANQQPSIGYITTDEESSYQASADITEAVRNHGSGTYEAADMDSVVKAHSWGGWTVVVAYERECEPLRHLHVWDGFQPELPNSPALTGVLNGIKTPATGPVTGHLGWVVYDGDHKWTGDTMDMKSTNGPLTRFSDALHPANDAFTSNLDNADPAQRFPRNPAYPNTFGYDANRWDVSPYLRNGDTDISVTVNTEGDGYNLGVFYADVDIDPATLRTAKAQPRSAWSGQQ
;
A
#
# COMPACT_ATOMS: atom_id res chain seq x y z
N MET A 1 52.97 -61.90 -3.56
CA MET A 1 53.70 -60.72 -3.01
C MET A 1 52.72 -59.59 -2.83
N SER A 2 52.32 -59.40 -1.57
CA SER A 2 51.28 -58.52 -1.07
C SER A 2 51.80 -57.09 -0.87
N ARG A 3 51.12 -56.09 -1.44
CA ARG A 3 51.24 -54.69 -1.01
C ARG A 3 50.04 -54.35 -0.11
N PRO A 4 50.25 -53.74 1.06
CA PRO A 4 49.17 -53.49 2.01
C PRO A 4 48.35 -52.24 1.63
N ARG A 5 47.04 -52.32 1.84
CA ARG A 5 46.09 -51.20 1.79
C ARG A 5 46.31 -50.28 3.02
N PRO A 6 46.18 -48.95 2.90
CA PRO A 6 46.13 -48.08 4.06
C PRO A 6 44.75 -48.17 4.72
N THR A 7 44.72 -48.56 5.99
CA THR A 7 43.58 -48.48 6.90
C THR A 7 43.21 -47.02 7.16
N ARG A 8 42.01 -46.59 6.74
CA ARG A 8 41.38 -45.35 7.23
C ARG A 8 40.93 -45.60 8.68
N ARG A 9 41.51 -44.85 9.62
CA ARG A 9 40.99 -44.74 10.99
C ARG A 9 39.77 -43.82 10.98
N THR A 10 38.62 -44.36 11.36
CA THR A 10 37.42 -43.58 11.67
C THR A 10 37.60 -42.97 13.05
N LEU A 11 37.69 -41.65 13.15
CA LEU A 11 37.63 -40.90 14.40
C LEU A 11 36.16 -40.56 14.67
N THR A 12 35.53 -41.31 15.57
CA THR A 12 34.23 -40.96 16.15
C THR A 12 34.48 -39.89 17.20
N VAL A 13 34.13 -38.63 16.90
CA VAL A 13 34.09 -37.55 17.89
C VAL A 13 32.67 -37.50 18.46
N THR A 14 32.50 -38.03 19.66
CA THR A 14 31.30 -37.84 20.48
C THR A 14 31.37 -36.44 21.10
N ALA A 15 30.64 -35.48 20.54
CA ALA A 15 30.48 -34.17 21.16
C ALA A 15 29.29 -34.22 22.13
N ALA A 16 29.60 -34.22 23.43
CA ALA A 16 28.62 -33.99 24.50
C ALA A 16 28.33 -32.48 24.57
N PHE A 17 27.10 -32.08 24.25
CA PHE A 17 26.62 -30.72 24.50
C PHE A 17 26.24 -30.60 25.98
N VAL A 18 27.09 -29.93 26.75
CA VAL A 18 26.77 -29.43 28.09
C VAL A 18 26.11 -28.07 27.93
N ALA A 19 24.84 -27.96 28.32
CA ALA A 19 24.12 -26.70 28.39
C ALA A 19 24.64 -25.88 29.59
N ALA A 20 25.38 -24.81 29.32
CA ALA A 20 25.74 -23.80 30.31
C ALA A 20 24.86 -22.56 30.11
N ALA A 21 23.82 -22.44 30.94
CA ALA A 21 23.02 -21.24 31.06
C ALA A 21 23.89 -20.12 31.63
N SER A 22 24.22 -19.12 30.81
CA SER A 22 24.94 -17.92 31.22
C SER A 22 23.94 -16.76 31.26
N ALA A 23 23.40 -16.48 32.44
CA ALA A 23 22.65 -15.25 32.71
C ALA A 23 23.65 -14.09 32.75
N LEU A 24 23.73 -13.30 31.68
CA LEU A 24 24.41 -12.01 31.69
C LEU A 24 23.37 -10.93 32.00
N ALA A 25 23.38 -10.50 33.26
CA ALA A 25 22.69 -9.30 33.71
C ALA A 25 23.30 -8.08 33.03
N VAL A 26 22.51 -7.37 32.23
CA VAL A 26 22.86 -6.03 31.73
C VAL A 26 22.50 -5.03 32.83
N PRO A 27 23.45 -4.20 33.32
CA PRO A 27 23.09 -3.15 34.27
C PRO A 27 22.27 -2.08 33.56
N ALA A 28 21.05 -1.84 34.06
CA ALA A 28 20.25 -0.68 33.72
C ALA A 28 20.96 0.58 34.21
N ALA A 29 21.68 1.26 33.31
CA ALA A 29 22.11 2.63 33.54
C ALA A 29 20.94 3.56 33.22
N TYR A 30 20.15 3.88 34.25
CA TYR A 30 19.25 5.04 34.22
C TYR A 30 20.12 6.30 34.19
N SER A 31 20.30 6.88 33.02
CA SER A 31 20.71 8.27 32.87
C SER A 31 19.47 9.14 33.02
N THR A 32 19.33 9.79 34.17
CA THR A 32 18.40 10.91 34.34
C THR A 32 19.04 12.17 33.78
N ASP A 33 19.09 12.31 32.44
CA ASP A 33 19.36 13.62 31.83
C ASP A 33 18.02 14.37 31.79
N SER A 34 17.70 15.06 32.88
CA SER A 34 16.57 15.99 32.96
C SER A 34 16.94 17.28 32.22
N ARG A 35 16.98 17.22 30.89
CA ARG A 35 16.84 18.44 30.08
C ARG A 35 15.35 18.75 29.96
N PRO A 36 14.93 20.00 30.20
CA PRO A 36 13.56 20.38 29.90
C PRO A 36 13.35 20.15 28.40
N THR A 37 12.50 19.18 28.06
CA THR A 37 11.91 19.07 26.73
C THR A 37 11.28 20.41 26.42
N ALA A 38 11.81 21.10 25.41
CA ALA A 38 11.10 22.24 24.84
C ALA A 38 9.67 21.77 24.54
N PRO A 39 8.64 22.57 24.84
CA PRO A 39 7.29 22.19 24.47
C PRO A 39 7.31 21.91 22.97
N HIS A 40 6.86 20.72 22.55
CA HIS A 40 6.52 20.48 21.16
C HIS A 40 5.55 21.59 20.79
N ASN A 41 6.03 22.57 20.01
CA ASN A 41 5.12 23.52 19.37
C ASN A 41 4.12 22.63 18.65
N ARG A 42 2.85 22.69 19.06
CA ARG A 42 1.75 22.12 18.27
C ARG A 42 1.92 22.71 16.88
N VAL A 43 2.39 21.89 15.94
CA VAL A 43 2.24 22.20 14.53
C VAL A 43 0.72 22.28 14.36
N THR A 44 0.22 23.46 14.00
CA THR A 44 -1.19 23.63 13.70
C THR A 44 -1.53 22.66 12.58
N ALA A 45 -2.66 21.95 12.71
CA ALA A 45 -3.14 21.09 11.63
C ALA A 45 -3.21 21.90 10.32
N ALA A 46 -2.81 21.29 9.21
CA ALA A 46 -2.96 21.91 7.89
C ALA A 46 -4.42 22.34 7.68
N THR A 47 -4.63 23.52 7.12
CA THR A 47 -5.98 24.07 6.94
C THR A 47 -6.52 23.66 5.58
N THR A 48 -7.60 22.90 5.55
CA THR A 48 -8.31 22.58 4.30
C THR A 48 -8.86 23.84 3.65
N ILE A 49 -8.47 24.10 2.40
CA ILE A 49 -9.00 25.17 1.55
C ILE A 49 -10.20 24.66 0.74
N THR A 50 -10.04 23.50 0.09
CA THR A 50 -11.10 22.84 -0.67
C THR A 50 -10.85 21.34 -0.75
N GLU A 51 -11.91 20.55 -0.87
CA GLU A 51 -11.81 19.10 -0.98
C GLU A 51 -13.02 18.53 -1.72
N ASN A 52 -12.80 17.38 -2.35
CA ASN A 52 -13.82 16.47 -2.81
C ASN A 52 -13.51 15.09 -2.23
N ARG A 53 -13.91 14.85 -0.98
CA ARG A 53 -13.78 13.53 -0.37
C ARG A 53 -14.75 12.55 -1.01
N LEU A 54 -14.26 11.38 -1.39
CA LEU A 54 -15.11 10.31 -1.89
C LEU A 54 -15.39 9.34 -0.73
N PRO A 55 -16.66 9.08 -0.36
CA PRO A 55 -16.95 8.06 0.65
C PRO A 55 -16.49 6.70 0.12
N PHE A 56 -16.00 5.80 0.99
CA PHE A 56 -15.72 4.45 0.48
C PHE A 56 -17.02 3.72 0.16
N LEU A 57 -17.13 3.26 -1.08
CA LEU A 57 -18.25 2.52 -1.62
C LEU A 57 -17.78 1.16 -2.11
N THR A 58 -18.67 0.17 -2.04
CA THR A 58 -18.46 -1.14 -2.68
C THR A 58 -18.30 -0.95 -4.18
N ARG A 59 -17.17 -1.44 -4.71
CA ARG A 59 -16.89 -1.50 -6.15
C ARG A 59 -17.05 -2.89 -6.72
N PHE A 60 -16.74 -3.87 -5.90
CA PHE A 60 -16.87 -5.27 -6.24
C PHE A 60 -17.17 -6.06 -4.99
N GLU A 61 -18.09 -7.00 -5.11
CA GLU A 61 -18.27 -8.07 -4.12
C GLU A 61 -18.61 -9.37 -4.85
N GLY A 62 -18.19 -10.51 -4.29
CA GLY A 62 -18.53 -11.81 -4.85
C GLY A 62 -18.18 -12.96 -3.92
N ASP A 63 -18.93 -14.04 -4.05
CA ASP A 63 -18.69 -15.29 -3.33
C ASP A 63 -18.26 -16.36 -4.34
N PHE A 64 -16.98 -16.71 -4.37
CA PHE A 64 -16.43 -17.74 -5.27
C PHE A 64 -15.09 -18.29 -4.79
N HIS A 65 -14.68 -19.42 -5.36
CA HIS A 65 -13.36 -19.99 -5.13
C HIS A 65 -12.31 -19.09 -5.78
N GLY A 66 -11.35 -18.54 -5.03
CA GLY A 66 -10.36 -17.60 -5.56
C GLY A 66 -9.98 -16.51 -4.58
N GLY A 67 -9.35 -15.42 -5.03
CA GLY A 67 -8.80 -14.40 -4.13
C GLY A 67 -8.62 -13.02 -4.77
N ILE A 68 -8.08 -12.09 -3.97
CA ILE A 68 -7.67 -10.76 -4.42
C ILE A 68 -6.14 -10.69 -4.40
N THR A 69 -5.58 -10.07 -5.44
CA THR A 69 -4.17 -9.69 -5.51
C THR A 69 -4.07 -8.25 -6.02
N HIS A 70 -2.89 -7.64 -5.87
CA HIS A 70 -2.60 -6.32 -6.40
C HIS A 70 -1.18 -6.26 -6.96
N ILE A 71 -0.98 -5.29 -7.85
CA ILE A 71 0.34 -4.82 -8.27
C ILE A 71 0.33 -3.30 -8.27
N GLY A 72 1.49 -2.66 -8.20
CA GLY A 72 1.59 -1.21 -8.28
C GLY A 72 3.03 -0.74 -8.28
N ASN A 73 3.24 0.54 -8.57
CA ASN A 73 4.56 1.14 -8.43
C ASN A 73 4.47 2.65 -8.24
N THR A 74 5.52 3.23 -7.68
CA THR A 74 5.69 4.69 -7.65
C THR A 74 6.10 5.20 -9.04
N LEU A 75 5.71 6.42 -9.34
CA LEU A 75 6.13 7.17 -10.53
C LEU A 75 7.02 8.37 -10.15
N MET A 76 7.30 8.55 -8.86
CA MET A 76 8.16 9.61 -8.34
C MET A 76 9.25 9.05 -7.41
N THR A 77 10.35 9.78 -7.32
CA THR A 77 11.45 9.44 -6.42
C THR A 77 12.30 10.68 -6.15
N CYS A 78 13.16 10.63 -5.14
CA CYS A 78 14.15 11.69 -4.94
C CYS A 78 15.04 11.87 -6.19
N ASP A 79 15.52 13.07 -6.43
CA ASP A 79 16.43 13.39 -7.53
C ASP A 79 17.88 13.25 -7.05
N GLU A 80 18.55 12.18 -7.48
CA GLU A 80 19.95 11.95 -7.15
C GLU A 80 20.94 12.96 -7.75
N THR A 81 20.49 13.82 -8.67
CA THR A 81 21.32 14.88 -9.25
C THR A 81 21.35 16.14 -8.40
N GLN A 82 20.48 16.24 -7.38
CA GLN A 82 20.38 17.36 -6.46
C GLN A 82 20.78 16.92 -5.04
N PRO A 83 21.33 17.83 -4.22
CA PRO A 83 21.47 17.56 -2.79
C PRO A 83 20.08 17.43 -2.14
N PRO A 84 19.95 16.65 -1.06
CA PRO A 84 18.72 16.65 -0.24
C PRO A 84 18.37 18.07 0.22
N VAL A 85 17.08 18.34 0.40
CA VAL A 85 16.58 19.60 0.96
C VAL A 85 17.02 19.75 2.41
N ASP A 86 16.90 18.69 3.19
CA ASP A 86 17.48 18.61 4.53
C ASP A 86 18.90 18.02 4.44
N PRO A 87 19.94 18.81 4.75
CA PRO A 87 21.33 18.35 4.66
C PRO A 87 21.69 17.24 5.65
N ALA A 88 20.82 16.91 6.62
CA ALA A 88 21.01 15.77 7.53
C ALA A 88 20.67 14.42 6.87
N GLN A 89 20.04 14.41 5.69
CA GLN A 89 19.66 13.19 5.00
C GLN A 89 20.84 12.47 4.35
N ALA A 90 20.69 11.14 4.21
CA ALA A 90 21.54 10.36 3.32
C ALA A 90 21.31 10.76 1.86
N PRO A 91 22.28 10.55 0.94
CA PRO A 91 22.07 10.78 -0.48
C PRO A 91 20.89 9.98 -1.03
N CYS A 92 20.20 10.52 -2.04
CA CYS A 92 18.98 9.92 -2.62
C CYS A 92 19.10 8.42 -2.93
N VAL A 93 20.23 7.96 -3.49
CA VAL A 93 20.44 6.54 -3.80
C VAL A 93 20.36 5.63 -2.56
N GLN A 94 20.83 6.12 -1.41
CA GLN A 94 20.72 5.41 -0.13
C GLN A 94 19.29 5.53 0.43
N ALA A 95 18.70 6.73 0.36
CA ALA A 95 17.33 6.98 0.81
C ALA A 95 16.28 6.10 0.10
N ARG A 96 16.48 5.79 -1.20
CA ARG A 96 15.68 4.82 -1.97
C ARG A 96 15.69 3.41 -1.38
N ASN A 97 16.76 3.02 -0.68
CA ASN A 97 16.86 1.76 0.04
C ASN A 97 16.30 1.84 1.48
N GLY A 98 15.70 2.97 1.87
CA GLY A 98 15.24 3.22 3.24
C GLY A 98 16.37 3.63 4.20
N ASP A 99 17.57 3.94 3.70
CA ASP A 99 18.68 4.35 4.55
C ASP A 99 18.59 5.83 4.95
N GLY A 100 19.13 6.16 6.12
CA GLY A 100 19.17 7.52 6.65
C GLY A 100 18.05 7.84 7.66
N PRO A 101 18.14 9.05 8.26
CA PRO A 101 17.18 9.50 9.26
C PRO A 101 15.93 10.07 8.60
N ARG A 102 14.80 9.34 8.63
CA ARG A 102 13.53 9.79 8.03
C ARG A 102 13.69 10.14 6.53
N PRO A 103 13.97 9.15 5.67
CA PRO A 103 14.17 9.34 4.23
C PRO A 103 12.83 9.56 3.50
N ILE A 104 12.14 10.63 3.84
CA ILE A 104 10.79 10.98 3.39
C ILE A 104 10.82 11.95 2.22
N ASN A 105 9.73 12.02 1.43
CA ASN A 105 9.68 12.84 0.21
C ASN A 105 9.93 14.35 0.50
N ASN A 106 9.61 14.81 1.71
CA ASN A 106 9.74 16.19 2.19
C ASN A 106 11.21 16.66 2.19
N ASN A 107 12.13 15.73 2.43
CA ASN A 107 13.53 16.06 2.66
C ASN A 107 14.38 15.98 1.38
N PHE A 108 13.79 15.74 0.21
CA PHE A 108 14.49 15.61 -1.07
C PHE A 108 13.86 16.47 -2.15
N GLN A 109 14.68 16.94 -3.09
CA GLN A 109 14.13 17.34 -4.38
C GLN A 109 13.58 16.09 -5.06
N MET A 110 12.36 16.15 -5.59
CA MET A 110 11.72 14.99 -6.22
C MET A 110 11.80 15.10 -7.74
N LYS A 111 11.66 13.95 -8.40
CA LYS A 111 11.57 13.84 -9.85
C LYS A 111 10.65 12.68 -10.24
N TYR A 112 10.23 12.69 -11.49
CA TYR A 112 9.60 11.52 -12.09
C TYR A 112 10.60 10.39 -12.32
N ILE A 113 10.11 9.16 -12.11
CA ILE A 113 10.73 7.95 -12.63
C ILE A 113 10.29 7.81 -14.08
N ASN A 114 11.21 7.53 -15.00
CA ASN A 114 10.91 7.25 -16.40
C ASN A 114 11.77 6.09 -16.90
N ILE A 115 11.21 4.87 -16.88
CA ILE A 115 11.89 3.65 -17.33
C ILE A 115 11.94 3.50 -18.86
N ASP A 116 11.01 4.12 -19.59
CA ASP A 116 11.03 4.21 -21.04
C ASP A 116 12.16 5.14 -21.53
N GLY A 117 12.47 6.17 -20.74
CA GLY A 117 13.49 7.16 -21.08
C GLY A 117 13.00 8.24 -22.06
N PRO A 118 13.86 9.23 -22.38
CA PRO A 118 13.46 10.36 -23.20
C PRO A 118 13.20 9.96 -24.66
N GLY A 119 12.25 10.63 -25.31
CA GLY A 119 11.94 10.46 -26.74
C GLY A 119 10.84 9.44 -27.04
N HIS A 120 10.26 8.83 -26.02
CA HIS A 120 9.03 8.04 -26.11
C HIS A 120 7.81 8.97 -26.08
N PHE A 121 6.77 8.60 -26.83
CA PHE A 121 5.53 9.39 -26.95
C PHE A 121 4.32 8.55 -26.60
N GLY A 122 3.38 9.18 -25.92
CA GLY A 122 2.10 8.60 -25.54
C GLY A 122 1.13 8.50 -26.72
N PRO A 123 -0.02 7.85 -26.50
CA PRO A 123 -1.07 7.69 -27.50
C PRO A 123 -1.69 9.02 -27.96
N LEU A 124 -1.53 10.11 -27.19
CA LEU A 124 -1.99 11.45 -27.56
C LEU A 124 -0.90 12.29 -28.27
N GLY A 125 0.29 11.73 -28.49
CA GLY A 125 1.38 12.36 -29.25
C GLY A 125 2.27 13.31 -28.43
N ASP A 126 2.10 13.30 -27.11
CA ASP A 126 2.88 13.99 -26.10
C ASP A 126 4.06 13.13 -25.59
N PRO A 127 5.17 13.75 -25.12
CA PRO A 127 6.31 13.00 -24.61
C PRO A 127 6.00 12.34 -23.27
N ILE A 128 6.33 11.05 -23.15
CA ILE A 128 6.26 10.32 -21.89
C ILE A 128 7.35 10.83 -20.96
N TYR A 129 6.96 11.44 -19.83
CA TYR A 129 7.88 12.00 -18.85
C TYR A 129 7.95 11.20 -17.55
N SER A 130 6.98 10.33 -17.30
CA SER A 130 7.01 9.35 -16.21
C SER A 130 6.63 7.95 -16.70
N SER A 131 7.26 6.91 -16.17
CA SER A 131 6.90 5.52 -16.39
C SER A 131 7.49 4.59 -15.33
N SER A 132 6.71 3.60 -14.91
CA SER A 132 7.17 2.50 -14.05
C SER A 132 6.30 1.25 -14.26
N SER A 133 6.86 0.07 -13.99
CA SER A 133 6.18 -1.20 -14.24
C SER A 133 6.12 -2.12 -13.03
N ALA A 134 5.18 -3.06 -13.07
CA ALA A 134 5.04 -4.16 -12.13
C ALA A 134 4.49 -5.41 -12.83
N ASP A 135 4.89 -6.59 -12.35
CA ASP A 135 4.49 -7.87 -12.95
C ASP A 135 3.32 -8.48 -12.21
N LEU A 136 2.16 -8.59 -12.87
CA LEU A 136 1.00 -9.29 -12.35
C LEU A 136 1.13 -10.80 -12.61
N GLN A 137 0.91 -11.59 -11.58
CA GLN A 137 0.80 -13.04 -11.67
C GLN A 137 -0.63 -13.48 -11.32
N ILE A 138 -1.42 -13.76 -12.35
CA ILE A 138 -2.72 -14.43 -12.20
C ILE A 138 -2.46 -15.94 -12.10
N PRO A 139 -2.99 -16.64 -11.09
CA PRO A 139 -2.79 -18.08 -10.95
C PRO A 139 -3.27 -18.87 -12.18
N GLU A 140 -2.53 -19.92 -12.54
CA GLU A 140 -2.90 -20.76 -13.67
C GLU A 140 -4.31 -21.37 -13.50
N GLY A 141 -5.12 -21.27 -14.55
CA GLY A 141 -6.52 -21.71 -14.55
C GLY A 141 -7.49 -20.75 -13.86
N ALA A 142 -7.03 -19.58 -13.38
CA ALA A 142 -7.92 -18.57 -12.83
C ALA A 142 -8.60 -17.72 -13.92
N THR A 143 -9.77 -17.18 -13.59
CA THR A 143 -10.53 -16.23 -14.42
C THR A 143 -10.63 -14.89 -13.70
N VAL A 144 -10.25 -13.81 -14.36
CA VAL A 144 -10.38 -12.44 -13.83
C VAL A 144 -11.86 -12.03 -13.76
N LYS A 145 -12.33 -11.76 -12.54
CA LYS A 145 -13.72 -11.33 -12.25
C LYS A 145 -13.84 -9.81 -12.15
N PHE A 146 -12.79 -9.15 -11.66
CA PHE A 146 -12.72 -7.70 -11.50
C PHE A 146 -11.27 -7.24 -11.55
N ALA A 147 -11.00 -6.10 -12.19
CA ALA A 147 -9.75 -5.39 -12.06
C ALA A 147 -9.97 -3.87 -12.18
N ARG A 148 -9.37 -3.10 -11.27
CA ARG A 148 -9.44 -1.64 -11.29
C ARG A 148 -8.06 -1.03 -11.09
N LEU A 149 -7.73 -0.07 -11.96
CA LEU A 149 -6.53 0.77 -11.87
C LEU A 149 -6.86 2.00 -11.03
N TYR A 150 -5.97 2.32 -10.10
CA TYR A 150 -5.98 3.51 -9.25
C TYR A 150 -4.68 4.27 -9.48
N TRP A 151 -4.76 5.59 -9.62
CA TRP A 151 -3.59 6.46 -9.66
C TRP A 151 -3.84 7.71 -8.85
N GLY A 152 -2.77 8.30 -8.35
CA GLY A 152 -2.83 9.49 -7.52
C GLY A 152 -1.45 10.08 -7.33
N GLY A 153 -1.42 11.35 -6.93
CA GLY A 153 -0.20 12.10 -6.73
C GLY A 153 -0.44 13.42 -6.01
N THR A 154 0.65 14.15 -5.80
CA THR A 154 0.62 15.53 -5.36
C THR A 154 0.06 16.42 -6.47
N ARG A 155 -1.22 16.77 -6.36
CA ARG A 155 -1.90 17.72 -7.24
C ARG A 155 -1.32 19.13 -7.15
N GLY A 156 -0.73 19.50 -6.01
CA GLY A 156 -0.28 20.86 -5.78
C GLY A 156 0.58 21.06 -4.54
N ILE A 157 1.48 22.05 -4.58
CA ILE A 157 2.30 22.48 -3.43
C ILE A 157 2.40 24.01 -3.47
N GLY A 158 2.01 24.64 -2.37
CA GLY A 158 1.84 26.09 -2.28
C GLY A 158 0.86 26.61 -3.34
N ASP A 159 1.22 27.69 -4.04
CA ASP A 159 0.33 28.34 -5.01
C ASP A 159 0.18 27.59 -6.35
N THR A 160 0.82 26.42 -6.52
CA THR A 160 0.73 25.61 -7.74
C THR A 160 -0.23 24.45 -7.51
N VAL A 161 -1.34 24.42 -8.24
CA VAL A 161 -2.33 23.33 -8.18
C VAL A 161 -2.76 22.96 -9.59
N LEU A 162 -2.59 21.70 -9.97
CA LEU A 162 -2.98 21.18 -11.29
C LEU A 162 -4.51 21.13 -11.43
N PRO A 163 -5.11 21.53 -12.57
CA PRO A 163 -6.54 21.40 -12.78
C PRO A 163 -6.97 19.92 -12.85
N GLU A 164 -8.20 19.61 -12.48
CA GLU A 164 -8.72 18.22 -12.53
C GLU A 164 -8.60 17.59 -13.92
N SER A 165 -8.79 18.37 -14.99
CA SER A 165 -8.67 17.94 -16.39
C SER A 165 -7.25 17.61 -16.85
N GLN A 166 -6.25 17.71 -15.96
CA GLN A 166 -4.88 17.30 -16.22
C GLN A 166 -4.53 16.02 -15.46
N ILE A 167 -5.27 15.69 -14.41
CA ILE A 167 -5.04 14.51 -13.56
C ILE A 167 -6.11 13.43 -13.76
N ASP A 168 -6.98 13.61 -14.76
CA ASP A 168 -8.10 12.73 -15.08
C ASP A 168 -7.74 11.59 -16.03
N GLU A 169 -6.47 11.41 -16.36
CA GLU A 169 -6.00 10.30 -17.18
C GLU A 169 -4.61 9.79 -16.78
N ILE A 170 -4.26 8.62 -17.31
CA ILE A 170 -2.94 7.99 -17.19
C ILE A 170 -2.71 7.10 -18.42
N TYR A 171 -1.47 6.95 -18.86
CA TYR A 171 -1.11 5.99 -19.89
C TYR A 171 -0.82 4.62 -19.29
N PHE A 172 -1.37 3.58 -19.90
CA PHE A 172 -1.21 2.21 -19.42
C PHE A 172 -0.93 1.23 -20.55
N LYS A 173 0.12 0.42 -20.40
CA LYS A 173 0.57 -0.59 -21.36
C LYS A 173 0.38 -1.97 -20.74
N PHE A 174 -0.39 -2.82 -21.43
CA PHE A 174 -0.72 -4.16 -20.97
C PHE A 174 0.33 -5.18 -21.43
N PRO A 175 0.39 -6.37 -20.81
CA PRO A 175 1.30 -7.43 -21.24
C PRO A 175 1.19 -7.76 -22.73
N GLY A 176 2.30 -7.63 -23.45
CA GLY A 176 2.37 -7.94 -24.89
C GLY A 176 2.01 -6.76 -25.81
N ASP A 177 1.50 -5.65 -25.28
CA ASP A 177 1.25 -4.45 -26.07
C ASP A 177 2.55 -3.75 -26.45
N ALA A 178 2.59 -3.24 -27.69
CA ALA A 178 3.71 -2.44 -28.18
C ALA A 178 3.60 -0.96 -27.81
N GLN A 179 2.40 -0.48 -27.49
CA GLN A 179 2.08 0.94 -27.28
C GLN A 179 1.20 1.09 -26.03
N TYR A 180 1.23 2.29 -25.43
CA TYR A 180 0.32 2.63 -24.34
C TYR A 180 -1.10 2.89 -24.84
N THR A 181 -2.07 2.66 -23.96
CA THR A 181 -3.46 3.10 -24.10
C THR A 181 -3.70 4.25 -23.13
N ASN A 182 -4.45 5.27 -23.57
CA ASN A 182 -4.91 6.33 -22.67
C ASN A 182 -6.09 5.82 -21.82
N ILE A 183 -5.95 5.88 -20.50
CA ILE A 183 -6.96 5.45 -19.53
C ILE A 183 -7.48 6.67 -18.79
N ALA A 184 -8.70 7.09 -19.14
CA ALA A 184 -9.39 8.17 -18.46
C ALA A 184 -10.05 7.69 -17.14
N ASN A 185 -10.19 8.60 -16.19
CA ASN A 185 -10.93 8.41 -14.95
C ASN A 185 -12.39 8.03 -15.25
N GLN A 186 -12.86 6.98 -14.59
CA GLN A 186 -14.24 6.48 -14.71
C GLN A 186 -15.03 6.62 -13.41
N GLN A 187 -14.50 7.37 -12.44
CA GLN A 187 -15.28 7.80 -11.28
C GLN A 187 -16.19 8.99 -11.67
N PRO A 188 -17.33 9.19 -10.98
CA PRO A 188 -18.17 10.38 -11.18
C PRO A 188 -17.42 11.71 -10.94
N SER A 189 -16.37 11.69 -10.11
CA SER A 189 -15.47 12.81 -9.85
C SER A 189 -14.12 12.28 -9.34
N ILE A 190 -13.08 13.12 -9.38
CA ILE A 190 -11.75 12.83 -8.82
C ILE A 190 -11.76 13.14 -7.34
N GLY A 191 -11.28 12.22 -6.49
CA GLY A 191 -11.10 12.50 -5.08
C GLY A 191 -9.91 13.44 -4.90
N TYR A 192 -10.07 14.54 -4.18
CA TYR A 192 -8.95 15.46 -3.92
C TYR A 192 -9.09 16.20 -2.59
N ILE A 193 -7.97 16.70 -2.08
CA ILE A 193 -7.92 17.73 -1.05
C ILE A 193 -6.89 18.78 -1.46
N THR A 194 -7.11 20.03 -1.05
CA THR A 194 -6.18 21.15 -1.13
C THR A 194 -6.14 21.80 0.25
N THR A 195 -4.98 21.80 0.87
CA THR A 195 -4.65 22.53 2.10
C THR A 195 -3.83 23.78 1.77
N ASP A 196 -3.43 24.51 2.80
CA ASP A 196 -2.45 25.60 2.72
C ASP A 196 -1.01 25.13 2.49
N GLU A 197 -0.75 23.82 2.56
CA GLU A 197 0.57 23.22 2.34
C GLU A 197 0.61 22.40 1.04
N GLU A 198 -0.36 21.49 0.85
CA GLU A 198 -0.37 20.49 -0.22
C GLU A 198 -1.76 20.26 -0.79
N SER A 199 -1.83 19.86 -2.06
CA SER A 199 -3.00 19.22 -2.66
C SER A 199 -2.66 17.83 -3.14
N SER A 200 -3.57 16.88 -2.91
CA SER A 200 -3.44 15.48 -3.31
C SER A 200 -4.69 15.02 -4.07
N TYR A 201 -4.58 13.93 -4.83
CA TYR A 201 -5.73 13.37 -5.54
C TYR A 201 -5.66 11.85 -5.72
N GLN A 202 -6.81 11.27 -6.05
CA GLN A 202 -6.93 9.92 -6.61
C GLN A 202 -7.97 9.88 -7.73
N ALA A 203 -7.62 9.21 -8.82
CA ALA A 203 -8.50 8.81 -9.90
C ALA A 203 -8.44 7.29 -10.13
N SER A 204 -9.42 6.74 -10.87
CA SER A 204 -9.44 5.29 -11.15
C SER A 204 -10.29 4.90 -12.35
N ALA A 205 -9.99 3.73 -12.94
CA ALA A 205 -10.69 3.18 -14.09
C ALA A 205 -10.86 1.67 -13.98
N ASP A 206 -12.03 1.16 -14.40
CA ASP A 206 -12.26 -0.28 -14.55
C ASP A 206 -11.49 -0.78 -15.77
N ILE A 207 -10.57 -1.71 -15.54
CA ILE A 207 -9.75 -2.33 -16.57
C ILE A 207 -9.96 -3.85 -16.62
N THR A 208 -11.09 -4.33 -16.09
CA THR A 208 -11.41 -5.76 -15.95
C THR A 208 -11.29 -6.51 -17.27
N GLU A 209 -11.88 -5.97 -18.35
CA GLU A 209 -11.82 -6.61 -19.67
C GLU A 209 -10.40 -6.65 -20.22
N ALA A 210 -9.64 -5.56 -20.07
CA ALA A 210 -8.27 -5.50 -20.53
C ALA A 210 -7.37 -6.48 -19.75
N VAL A 211 -7.48 -6.55 -18.42
CA VAL A 211 -6.73 -7.51 -17.60
C VAL A 211 -7.12 -8.96 -17.94
N ARG A 212 -8.41 -9.23 -18.17
CA ARG A 212 -8.88 -10.57 -18.58
C ARG A 212 -8.30 -11.00 -19.93
N ASN A 213 -8.16 -10.07 -20.88
CA ASN A 213 -7.68 -10.38 -22.22
C ASN A 213 -6.15 -10.54 -22.28
N HIS A 214 -5.40 -9.79 -21.47
CA HIS A 214 -3.93 -9.83 -21.48
C HIS A 214 -3.33 -10.84 -20.48
N GLY A 215 -3.99 -11.07 -19.35
CA GLY A 215 -3.54 -12.04 -18.34
C GLY A 215 -2.24 -11.63 -17.63
N SER A 216 -1.48 -12.61 -17.15
CA SER A 216 -0.23 -12.38 -16.41
C SER A 216 0.85 -11.74 -17.29
N GLY A 217 1.69 -10.89 -16.68
CA GLY A 217 2.84 -10.27 -17.33
C GLY A 217 3.15 -8.89 -16.77
N THR A 218 3.99 -8.15 -17.49
CA THR A 218 4.39 -6.79 -17.13
C THR A 218 3.32 -5.78 -17.52
N TYR A 219 2.86 -5.04 -16.53
CA TYR A 219 1.99 -3.87 -16.67
C TYR A 219 2.80 -2.63 -16.40
N GLU A 220 2.62 -1.60 -17.22
CA GLU A 220 3.40 -0.36 -17.11
C GLU A 220 2.47 0.84 -17.16
N ALA A 221 2.64 1.75 -16.21
CA ALA A 221 1.93 3.02 -16.17
C ALA A 221 2.88 4.15 -16.50
N ALA A 222 2.37 5.18 -17.17
CA ALA A 222 3.12 6.34 -17.62
C ALA A 222 2.26 7.59 -17.63
N ASP A 223 2.89 8.77 -17.66
CA ASP A 223 2.23 10.09 -17.69
C ASP A 223 1.11 10.23 -16.67
N MET A 224 1.44 9.94 -15.41
CA MET A 224 0.62 10.41 -14.29
C MET A 224 1.09 11.82 -13.90
N ASP A 225 0.15 12.75 -13.88
CA ASP A 225 0.41 14.15 -13.56
C ASP A 225 0.51 14.37 -12.04
N SER A 226 1.61 14.98 -11.61
CA SER A 226 1.91 15.39 -10.24
C SER A 226 2.79 16.63 -10.31
N VAL A 227 2.71 17.51 -9.33
CA VAL A 227 3.69 18.59 -9.22
C VAL A 227 5.06 17.97 -8.92
N VAL A 228 6.13 18.55 -9.46
CA VAL A 228 7.51 18.09 -9.20
C VAL A 228 8.23 19.13 -8.34
N LYS A 229 8.15 18.96 -7.02
CA LYS A 229 8.89 19.73 -6.02
C LYS A 229 9.34 18.78 -4.90
N ALA A 230 10.10 19.30 -3.93
CA ALA A 230 10.20 18.61 -2.65
C ALA A 230 8.80 18.33 -2.09
N HIS A 231 8.62 17.23 -1.35
CA HIS A 231 7.32 16.72 -0.88
C HIS A 231 6.48 15.96 -1.92
N SER A 232 6.80 16.05 -3.21
CA SER A 232 5.94 15.44 -4.22
C SER A 232 6.03 13.92 -4.27
N TRP A 233 4.88 13.27 -4.38
CA TRP A 233 4.72 11.83 -4.53
C TRP A 233 3.72 11.50 -5.65
N GLY A 234 3.68 10.23 -6.03
CA GLY A 234 2.66 9.70 -6.92
C GLY A 234 2.97 8.32 -7.46
N GLY A 235 1.92 7.60 -7.84
CA GLY A 235 2.04 6.22 -8.29
C GLY A 235 0.70 5.61 -8.69
N TRP A 236 0.70 4.30 -8.88
CA TRP A 236 -0.45 3.56 -9.36
C TRP A 236 -0.54 2.17 -8.71
N THR A 237 -1.77 1.65 -8.63
CA THR A 237 -2.08 0.30 -8.16
C THR A 237 -3.19 -0.32 -9.02
N VAL A 238 -3.05 -1.58 -9.39
CA VAL A 238 -4.13 -2.41 -9.93
C VAL A 238 -4.55 -3.42 -8.88
N VAL A 239 -5.83 -3.43 -8.51
CA VAL A 239 -6.43 -4.45 -7.65
C VAL A 239 -7.20 -5.44 -8.53
N VAL A 240 -6.96 -6.74 -8.38
CA VAL A 240 -7.52 -7.81 -9.21
C VAL A 240 -8.19 -8.87 -8.34
N ALA A 241 -9.46 -9.15 -8.58
CA ALA A 241 -10.17 -10.30 -8.03
C ALA A 241 -10.28 -11.41 -9.09
N TYR A 242 -9.87 -12.63 -8.75
CA TYR A 242 -9.86 -13.77 -9.66
C TYR A 242 -10.57 -14.98 -9.05
N GLU A 243 -11.26 -15.75 -9.90
CA GLU A 243 -11.87 -17.03 -9.55
C GLU A 243 -10.97 -18.19 -9.99
N ARG A 244 -10.76 -19.16 -9.10
CA ARG A 244 -10.02 -20.40 -9.35
C ARG A 244 -10.60 -21.53 -8.51
N GLU A 245 -11.25 -22.49 -9.16
CA GLU A 245 -12.02 -23.60 -8.54
C GLU A 245 -11.26 -24.42 -7.49
N CYS A 246 -9.93 -24.55 -7.61
CA CYS A 246 -9.14 -25.34 -6.65
C CYS A 246 -8.73 -24.57 -5.38
N GLU A 247 -9.10 -23.30 -5.26
CA GLU A 247 -8.82 -22.48 -4.07
C GLU A 247 -9.99 -22.49 -3.09
N PRO A 248 -9.80 -22.04 -1.82
CA PRO A 248 -10.90 -21.89 -0.87
C PRO A 248 -12.03 -21.02 -1.42
N LEU A 249 -13.27 -21.34 -1.02
CA LEU A 249 -14.42 -20.49 -1.26
C LEU A 249 -14.27 -19.23 -0.37
N ARG A 250 -14.28 -18.05 -0.98
CA ARG A 250 -14.12 -16.80 -0.26
C ARG A 250 -15.27 -15.84 -0.55
N HIS A 251 -15.54 -14.97 0.42
CA HIS A 251 -16.20 -13.70 0.16
C HIS A 251 -15.11 -12.67 -0.15
N LEU A 252 -15.15 -12.10 -1.36
CA LEU A 252 -14.24 -11.08 -1.84
C LEU A 252 -14.99 -9.74 -1.88
N HIS A 253 -14.34 -8.67 -1.43
CA HIS A 253 -14.92 -7.34 -1.40
C HIS A 253 -13.85 -6.29 -1.68
N VAL A 254 -14.15 -5.33 -2.55
CA VAL A 254 -13.32 -4.14 -2.81
C VAL A 254 -14.15 -2.90 -2.53
N TRP A 255 -13.61 -2.02 -1.68
CA TRP A 255 -14.13 -0.69 -1.44
C TRP A 255 -13.11 0.34 -1.92
N ASP A 256 -13.55 1.35 -2.66
CA ASP A 256 -12.72 2.51 -2.95
C ASP A 256 -13.40 3.80 -2.54
N GLY A 257 -12.59 4.81 -2.24
CA GLY A 257 -12.98 6.14 -1.84
C GLY A 257 -11.78 7.08 -1.89
N PHE A 258 -11.85 8.20 -1.18
CA PHE A 258 -10.74 9.12 -0.99
C PHE A 258 -10.97 9.88 0.31
N GLN A 259 -10.19 9.58 1.34
CA GLN A 259 -10.29 10.21 2.66
C GLN A 259 -8.91 10.63 3.15
N PRO A 260 -8.65 11.95 3.29
CA PRO A 260 -7.41 12.44 3.87
C PRO A 260 -7.45 12.40 5.40
N GLU A 261 -6.35 11.97 6.01
CA GLU A 261 -6.00 12.18 7.43
C GLU A 261 -4.95 13.30 7.47
N LEU A 262 -5.22 14.38 8.20
CA LEU A 262 -4.36 15.56 8.19
C LEU A 262 -3.40 15.55 9.40
N PRO A 263 -2.25 16.24 9.31
CA PRO A 263 -1.37 16.40 10.46
C PRO A 263 -2.13 16.90 11.69
N ASN A 264 -2.01 16.19 12.81
CA ASN A 264 -2.66 16.56 14.08
C ASN A 264 -4.21 16.60 14.04
N SER A 265 -4.86 15.92 13.08
CA SER A 265 -6.32 15.72 13.11
C SER A 265 -6.75 14.66 14.13
N PRO A 266 -8.03 14.65 14.55
CA PRO A 266 -8.58 13.51 15.27
C PRO A 266 -8.60 12.27 14.37
N ALA A 267 -8.28 11.11 14.95
CA ALA A 267 -8.34 9.81 14.28
C ALA A 267 -9.61 9.62 13.43
N LEU A 268 -9.43 9.27 12.16
CA LEU A 268 -10.49 8.90 11.24
C LEU A 268 -10.90 7.44 11.43
N THR A 269 -12.21 7.18 11.50
CA THR A 269 -12.76 5.82 11.54
C THR A 269 -13.74 5.58 10.40
N GLY A 270 -13.52 4.49 9.66
CA GLY A 270 -14.39 3.99 8.59
C GLY A 270 -14.89 2.59 8.88
N VAL A 271 -16.06 2.24 8.36
CA VAL A 271 -16.64 0.89 8.47
C VAL A 271 -16.70 0.25 7.09
N LEU A 272 -15.91 -0.80 6.90
CA LEU A 272 -15.92 -1.67 5.74
C LEU A 272 -17.04 -2.71 5.92
N ASN A 273 -18.22 -2.36 5.42
CA ASN A 273 -19.43 -3.16 5.57
C ASN A 273 -19.49 -4.28 4.53
N GLY A 274 -20.13 -5.38 4.90
CA GLY A 274 -20.52 -6.42 3.95
C GLY A 274 -19.55 -7.59 3.85
N ILE A 275 -18.57 -7.69 4.76
CA ILE A 275 -17.79 -8.93 4.86
C ILE A 275 -18.67 -10.08 5.35
N LYS A 276 -18.22 -11.31 5.10
CA LYS A 276 -18.87 -12.53 5.56
C LYS A 276 -17.80 -13.46 6.13
N THR A 277 -18.02 -13.94 7.35
CA THR A 277 -17.21 -15.01 7.96
C THR A 277 -18.06 -16.28 8.13
N PRO A 278 -17.42 -17.46 8.30
CA PRO A 278 -18.12 -18.71 8.60
C PRO A 278 -18.93 -18.59 9.89
N ALA A 279 -20.04 -19.31 9.98
CA ALA A 279 -20.87 -19.32 11.20
C ALA A 279 -20.19 -20.06 12.37
N THR A 280 -19.33 -21.03 12.05
CA THR A 280 -18.52 -21.78 13.03
C THR A 280 -17.20 -22.20 12.38
N GLY A 281 -16.20 -22.55 13.21
CA GLY A 281 -14.93 -23.07 12.74
C GLY A 281 -13.88 -21.99 12.44
N PRO A 282 -12.73 -22.37 11.86
CA PRO A 282 -11.65 -21.44 11.56
C PRO A 282 -12.11 -20.30 10.65
N VAL A 283 -11.59 -19.10 10.90
CA VAL A 283 -11.78 -17.94 10.04
C VAL A 283 -10.42 -17.53 9.50
N THR A 284 -10.29 -17.53 8.18
CA THR A 284 -9.09 -17.08 7.48
C THR A 284 -9.48 -15.85 6.67
N GLY A 285 -8.64 -14.82 6.64
CA GLY A 285 -8.88 -13.69 5.76
C GLY A 285 -7.75 -12.70 5.73
N HIS A 286 -7.78 -11.87 4.70
CA HIS A 286 -6.83 -10.79 4.52
C HIS A 286 -7.56 -9.46 4.36
N LEU A 287 -6.91 -8.40 4.83
CA LEU A 287 -7.29 -7.01 4.58
C LEU A 287 -6.13 -6.35 3.86
N GLY A 288 -6.37 -5.74 2.70
CA GLY A 288 -5.38 -4.92 2.03
C GLY A 288 -5.89 -3.51 1.77
N TRP A 289 -4.95 -2.61 1.48
CA TRP A 289 -5.21 -1.19 1.32
C TRP A 289 -4.29 -0.54 0.29
N VAL A 290 -4.71 0.64 -0.17
CA VAL A 290 -3.88 1.60 -0.89
C VAL A 290 -3.94 2.92 -0.13
N VAL A 291 -2.77 3.41 0.27
CA VAL A 291 -2.58 4.69 0.98
C VAL A 291 -1.52 5.49 0.25
N TYR A 292 -1.73 6.79 0.19
CA TYR A 292 -0.82 7.74 -0.45
C TYR A 292 -0.25 8.68 0.58
N ASP A 293 0.96 9.15 0.31
CA ASP A 293 1.75 10.03 1.16
C ASP A 293 2.08 9.45 2.55
N GLY A 294 2.18 8.12 2.66
CA GLY A 294 2.76 7.51 3.86
C GLY A 294 4.28 7.65 3.82
N ASP A 295 4.91 7.99 4.94
CA ASP A 295 6.33 8.32 5.00
C ASP A 295 7.22 7.32 5.75
N HIS A 296 8.33 6.93 5.11
CA HIS A 296 9.28 6.00 5.72
C HIS A 296 9.96 6.57 6.99
N LYS A 297 9.77 5.90 8.14
CA LYS A 297 10.29 6.29 9.47
C LYS A 297 9.71 7.62 9.98
N TRP A 298 8.51 8.01 9.55
CA TRP A 298 7.74 9.04 10.23
C TRP A 298 6.79 8.39 11.24
N THR A 299 7.21 8.34 12.50
CA THR A 299 6.40 7.70 13.54
C THR A 299 5.22 8.57 13.99
N GLY A 300 4.13 7.93 14.38
CA GLY A 300 2.89 8.57 14.81
C GLY A 300 1.67 7.95 14.10
N ASP A 301 1.93 7.29 12.97
CA ASP A 301 0.91 6.77 12.10
C ASP A 301 0.46 5.39 12.53
N THR A 302 -0.84 5.24 12.74
CA THR A 302 -1.41 3.99 13.22
C THR A 302 -2.63 3.58 12.42
N MET A 303 -2.77 2.27 12.23
CA MET A 303 -4.00 1.67 11.73
C MET A 303 -4.47 0.61 12.73
N ASP A 304 -5.66 0.79 13.27
CA ASP A 304 -6.35 -0.15 14.14
C ASP A 304 -7.51 -0.77 13.37
N MET A 305 -7.75 -2.08 13.55
CA MET A 305 -8.94 -2.75 13.05
C MET A 305 -9.78 -3.33 14.18
N LYS A 306 -11.08 -3.44 13.94
CA LYS A 306 -11.98 -4.23 14.77
C LYS A 306 -13.10 -4.80 13.90
N SER A 307 -13.17 -6.12 13.78
CA SER A 307 -14.35 -6.76 13.19
C SER A 307 -15.53 -6.78 14.17
N THR A 308 -16.73 -7.04 13.67
CA THR A 308 -17.99 -7.02 14.46
C THR A 308 -17.87 -7.69 15.84
N ASN A 309 -17.30 -8.90 15.90
CA ASN A 309 -17.13 -9.70 17.11
C ASN A 309 -15.65 -9.86 17.51
N GLY A 310 -14.72 -9.30 16.74
CA GLY A 310 -13.28 -9.40 16.97
C GLY A 310 -12.73 -8.39 17.99
N PRO A 311 -11.48 -8.60 18.45
CA PRO A 311 -10.79 -7.63 19.29
C PRO A 311 -10.36 -6.39 18.49
N LEU A 312 -10.27 -5.25 19.17
CA LEU A 312 -9.55 -4.10 18.63
C LEU A 312 -8.06 -4.48 18.53
N THR A 313 -7.48 -4.31 17.34
CA THR A 313 -6.13 -4.78 17.03
C THR A 313 -5.37 -3.72 16.26
N ARG A 314 -4.20 -3.35 16.77
CA ARG A 314 -3.24 -2.50 16.06
C ARG A 314 -2.53 -3.29 14.97
N PHE A 315 -2.51 -2.77 13.75
CA PHE A 315 -1.69 -3.29 12.67
C PHE A 315 -0.21 -3.11 13.00
N SER A 316 0.56 -4.18 12.78
CA SER A 316 2.02 -4.17 12.69
C SER A 316 2.47 -5.48 12.07
N ASP A 317 3.55 -5.42 11.28
CA ASP A 317 4.22 -6.60 10.74
C ASP A 317 5.74 -6.42 10.69
N ALA A 318 6.44 -7.28 9.96
CA ALA A 318 7.90 -7.24 9.86
C ALA A 318 8.46 -6.03 9.09
N LEU A 319 7.63 -5.34 8.33
CA LEU A 319 7.97 -4.17 7.51
C LEU A 319 7.34 -2.88 8.06
N HIS A 320 6.24 -2.99 8.82
CA HIS A 320 5.45 -1.88 9.36
C HIS A 320 5.44 -1.90 10.90
N PRO A 321 6.24 -1.06 11.56
CA PRO A 321 6.14 -0.85 13.01
C PRO A 321 4.74 -0.39 13.44
N ALA A 322 4.33 -0.73 14.65
CA ALA A 322 2.97 -0.42 15.15
C ALA A 322 2.62 1.08 15.28
N ASN A 323 3.62 1.95 15.13
CA ASN A 323 3.51 3.40 15.15
C ASN A 323 4.02 4.04 13.84
N ASP A 324 4.13 3.26 12.77
CA ASP A 324 4.49 3.69 11.42
C ASP A 324 3.84 2.69 10.45
N ALA A 325 2.52 2.81 10.27
CA ALA A 325 1.72 1.87 9.50
C ALA A 325 1.87 2.02 7.97
N PHE A 326 2.31 3.20 7.49
CA PHE A 326 2.35 3.57 6.08
C PHE A 326 3.77 4.00 5.70
N THR A 327 4.64 3.01 5.49
CA THR A 327 6.11 3.21 5.49
C THR A 327 6.71 3.60 4.13
N SER A 328 5.92 4.13 3.19
CA SER A 328 6.28 4.28 1.77
C SER A 328 6.72 2.95 1.15
N ASN A 329 5.91 1.91 1.27
CA ASN A 329 6.30 0.56 0.85
C ASN A 329 5.19 -0.20 0.10
N LEU A 330 5.59 -0.98 -0.91
CA LEU A 330 4.72 -1.82 -1.75
C LEU A 330 5.01 -3.33 -1.61
N ASP A 331 5.97 -3.69 -0.78
CA ASP A 331 6.39 -5.07 -0.56
C ASP A 331 5.56 -5.66 0.59
N ASN A 332 4.67 -6.60 0.26
CA ASN A 332 3.93 -7.32 1.29
C ASN A 332 4.88 -8.06 2.26
N ALA A 333 4.50 -8.10 3.54
CA ALA A 333 5.27 -8.80 4.57
C ALA A 333 5.45 -10.29 4.25
N ASP A 334 4.41 -10.93 3.68
CA ASP A 334 4.51 -12.27 3.10
C ASP A 334 5.23 -12.21 1.74
N PRO A 335 6.43 -12.83 1.61
CA PRO A 335 7.15 -12.87 0.35
C PRO A 335 6.38 -13.54 -0.80
N ALA A 336 5.44 -14.43 -0.51
CA ALA A 336 4.61 -15.08 -1.53
C ALA A 336 3.59 -14.12 -2.18
N GLN A 337 3.35 -12.96 -1.55
CA GLN A 337 2.46 -11.91 -2.04
C GLN A 337 3.22 -10.74 -2.68
N ARG A 338 4.55 -10.82 -2.78
CA ARG A 338 5.36 -9.80 -3.45
C ARG A 338 5.33 -10.00 -4.96
N PHE A 339 5.47 -8.91 -5.69
CA PHE A 339 5.52 -8.88 -7.15
C PHE A 339 6.76 -8.11 -7.63
N PRO A 340 7.37 -8.50 -8.75
CA PRO A 340 8.44 -7.72 -9.37
C PRO A 340 7.98 -6.32 -9.75
N ARG A 341 8.87 -5.33 -9.58
CA ARG A 341 8.66 -3.92 -9.92
C ARG A 341 9.87 -3.38 -10.66
N ASN A 342 9.67 -2.41 -11.55
CA ASN A 342 10.75 -1.64 -12.17
C ASN A 342 10.43 -0.14 -12.12
N PRO A 343 11.18 0.66 -11.33
CA PRO A 343 12.22 0.24 -10.40
C PRO A 343 11.63 -0.49 -9.17
N ALA A 344 12.45 -1.30 -8.50
CA ALA A 344 12.09 -2.01 -7.28
C ALA A 344 12.64 -1.30 -6.03
N TYR A 345 12.30 -0.01 -5.85
CA TYR A 345 12.76 0.73 -4.66
C TYR A 345 12.03 0.24 -3.40
N PRO A 346 12.75 -0.09 -2.31
CA PRO A 346 12.15 -0.38 -1.01
C PRO A 346 11.39 0.81 -0.40
N ASN A 347 11.89 2.03 -0.60
CA ASN A 347 11.22 3.27 -0.24
C ASN A 347 10.65 3.91 -1.51
N THR A 348 9.32 3.97 -1.59
CA THR A 348 8.57 4.47 -2.75
C THR A 348 8.32 5.98 -2.68
N PHE A 349 8.70 6.63 -1.57
CA PHE A 349 8.50 8.05 -1.29
C PHE A 349 7.03 8.48 -1.43
N GLY A 350 6.16 7.96 -0.55
CA GLY A 350 4.75 8.37 -0.45
C GLY A 350 3.75 7.44 -1.13
N TYR A 351 4.07 6.18 -1.39
CA TYR A 351 3.14 5.25 -2.03
C TYR A 351 3.09 3.88 -1.36
N ASP A 352 1.93 3.53 -0.81
CA ASP A 352 1.72 2.31 -0.04
C ASP A 352 0.59 1.46 -0.62
N ALA A 353 0.87 0.19 -0.90
CA ALA A 353 -0.17 -0.80 -1.17
C ALA A 353 0.22 -2.14 -0.58
N ASN A 354 -0.44 -2.51 0.51
CA ASN A 354 -0.04 -3.63 1.37
C ASN A 354 -1.24 -4.50 1.74
N ARG A 355 -0.94 -5.69 2.26
CA ARG A 355 -1.91 -6.68 2.70
C ARG A 355 -1.51 -7.28 4.05
N TRP A 356 -2.52 -7.45 4.90
CA TRP A 356 -2.41 -7.98 6.25
C TRP A 356 -3.21 -9.26 6.39
N ASP A 357 -2.58 -10.31 6.93
CA ASP A 357 -3.30 -11.48 7.43
C ASP A 357 -4.06 -11.11 8.71
N VAL A 358 -5.39 -11.02 8.57
CA VAL A 358 -6.30 -10.65 9.65
C VAL A 358 -6.99 -11.87 10.28
N SER A 359 -6.63 -13.09 9.86
CA SER A 359 -7.20 -14.34 10.37
C SER A 359 -7.24 -14.42 11.90
N PRO A 360 -6.19 -14.00 12.66
CA PRO A 360 -6.22 -14.05 14.12
C PRO A 360 -7.25 -13.10 14.77
N TYR A 361 -7.71 -12.09 14.04
CA TYR A 361 -8.54 -10.99 14.54
C TYR A 361 -9.99 -11.08 14.09
N LEU A 362 -10.28 -11.91 13.08
CA LEU A 362 -11.64 -12.23 12.68
C LEU A 362 -12.29 -13.28 13.61
N ARG A 363 -13.62 -13.25 13.68
CA ARG A 363 -14.46 -14.17 14.45
C ARG A 363 -15.63 -14.63 13.59
N ASN A 364 -16.20 -15.77 13.97
CA ASN A 364 -17.39 -16.28 13.31
C ASN A 364 -18.56 -15.29 13.43
N GLY A 365 -19.28 -15.08 12.34
CA GLY A 365 -20.42 -14.18 12.28
C GLY A 365 -20.08 -12.69 12.18
N ASP A 366 -18.83 -12.32 11.93
CA ASP A 366 -18.47 -10.95 11.55
C ASP A 366 -19.11 -10.54 10.22
N THR A 367 -19.61 -9.30 10.18
CA THR A 367 -20.32 -8.66 9.06
C THR A 367 -19.65 -7.38 8.56
N ASP A 368 -18.71 -6.85 9.34
CA ASP A 368 -17.98 -5.62 9.05
C ASP A 368 -16.60 -5.62 9.72
N ILE A 369 -15.70 -4.80 9.17
CA ILE A 369 -14.44 -4.37 9.81
C ILE A 369 -14.48 -2.86 9.93
N SER A 370 -14.39 -2.36 11.16
CA SER A 370 -14.04 -0.96 11.41
C SER A 370 -12.52 -0.79 11.30
N VAL A 371 -12.09 0.21 10.55
CA VAL A 371 -10.69 0.66 10.45
C VAL A 371 -10.60 2.05 11.06
N THR A 372 -9.70 2.23 12.01
CA THR A 372 -9.38 3.53 12.61
C THR A 372 -7.94 3.87 12.25
N VAL A 373 -7.72 5.00 11.60
CA VAL A 373 -6.38 5.52 11.31
C VAL A 373 -6.12 6.77 12.15
N ASN A 374 -4.86 7.02 12.49
CA ASN A 374 -4.46 8.20 13.24
C ASN A 374 -3.04 8.61 12.86
N THR A 375 -2.71 9.88 13.07
CA THR A 375 -1.38 10.46 12.89
C THR A 375 -1.04 11.36 14.08
N GLU A 376 0.25 11.49 14.39
CA GLU A 376 0.77 12.47 15.36
C GLU A 376 1.55 13.62 14.70
N GLY A 377 1.55 13.70 13.36
CA GLY A 377 2.17 14.83 12.66
C GLY A 377 2.33 14.68 11.14
N ASP A 378 2.22 13.47 10.60
CA ASP A 378 2.19 13.23 9.15
C ASP A 378 0.77 13.40 8.58
N GLY A 379 0.63 13.65 7.29
CA GLY A 379 -0.65 13.64 6.58
C GLY A 379 -0.63 12.59 5.48
N TYR A 380 -1.70 11.81 5.35
CA TYR A 380 -1.80 10.76 4.32
C TYR A 380 -3.23 10.61 3.81
N ASN A 381 -3.38 9.90 2.69
CA ASN A 381 -4.64 9.78 1.98
C ASN A 381 -5.04 8.31 1.80
N LEU A 382 -6.21 7.94 2.29
CA LEU A 382 -6.77 6.59 2.12
C LEU A 382 -7.52 6.49 0.78
N GLY A 383 -7.17 5.49 -0.03
CA GLY A 383 -7.75 5.31 -1.37
C GLY A 383 -8.60 4.07 -1.57
N VAL A 384 -8.09 2.92 -1.14
CA VAL A 384 -8.70 1.62 -1.41
C VAL A 384 -8.59 0.72 -0.18
N PHE A 385 -9.62 -0.07 0.08
CA PHE A 385 -9.54 -1.25 0.94
C PHE A 385 -10.10 -2.45 0.19
N TYR A 386 -9.57 -3.63 0.45
CA TYR A 386 -10.14 -4.87 -0.06
C TYR A 386 -9.96 -5.99 0.95
N ALA A 387 -10.86 -6.96 0.91
CA ALA A 387 -10.80 -8.14 1.75
C ALA A 387 -11.17 -9.40 0.98
N ASP A 388 -10.50 -10.49 1.33
CA ASP A 388 -10.87 -11.84 0.95
C ASP A 388 -10.93 -12.69 2.22
N VAL A 389 -12.09 -13.28 2.48
CA VAL A 389 -12.36 -14.02 3.72
C VAL A 389 -12.91 -15.39 3.34
N ASP A 390 -12.31 -16.45 3.86
CA ASP A 390 -12.79 -17.81 3.65
C ASP A 390 -14.22 -17.94 4.20
N ILE A 391 -15.14 -18.49 3.40
CA ILE A 391 -16.53 -18.77 3.79
C ILE A 391 -16.86 -20.23 3.55
N ASP A 392 -17.93 -20.71 4.18
CA ASP A 392 -18.47 -22.05 3.93
C ASP A 392 -19.78 -21.99 3.11
N PRO A 393 -20.20 -23.11 2.48
CA PRO A 393 -21.47 -23.16 1.75
C PRO A 393 -22.71 -22.88 2.60
N ALA A 394 -22.63 -22.96 3.94
CA ALA A 394 -23.74 -22.62 4.82
C ALA A 394 -23.87 -21.09 5.00
N THR A 395 -22.76 -20.33 4.97
CA THR A 395 -22.74 -18.86 4.95
C THR A 395 -23.49 -18.29 3.75
N LEU A 396 -23.46 -18.95 2.59
CA LEU A 396 -24.22 -18.52 1.40
C LEU A 396 -25.73 -18.53 1.61
N ARG A 397 -26.24 -19.33 2.56
CA ARG A 397 -27.69 -19.50 2.79
C ARG A 397 -28.29 -18.42 3.70
N THR A 398 -27.46 -17.61 4.35
CA THR A 398 -27.89 -16.63 5.37
C THR A 398 -27.80 -15.17 4.92
N ALA A 399 -27.16 -14.87 3.78
CA ALA A 399 -26.93 -13.50 3.34
C ALA A 399 -28.10 -12.91 2.51
N LYS A 400 -28.93 -12.07 3.14
CA LYS A 400 -29.61 -10.95 2.47
C LYS A 400 -29.00 -9.66 3.02
N ALA A 401 -28.12 -9.00 2.28
CA ALA A 401 -27.60 -7.68 2.66
C ALA A 401 -28.27 -6.58 1.84
N GLN A 402 -28.66 -5.49 2.52
CA GLN A 402 -28.99 -4.21 1.89
C GLN A 402 -27.75 -3.30 1.96
N PRO A 403 -27.42 -2.53 0.92
CA PRO A 403 -26.30 -1.60 0.96
C PRO A 403 -26.65 -0.38 1.84
N ARG A 404 -25.75 -0.02 2.77
CA ARG A 404 -25.72 1.27 3.45
C ARG A 404 -24.27 1.70 3.67
N SER A 405 -23.91 2.90 3.19
CA SER A 405 -22.64 3.56 3.49
C SER A 405 -22.77 4.41 4.76
N ALA A 406 -21.75 4.41 5.62
CA ALA A 406 -21.51 5.52 6.56
C ALA A 406 -20.03 5.55 6.98
N TRP A 407 -19.27 6.45 6.35
CA TRP A 407 -18.08 7.04 6.98
C TRP A 407 -18.58 8.15 7.90
N SER A 408 -18.12 8.17 9.16
CA SER A 408 -18.47 9.24 10.09
C SER A 408 -17.21 9.93 10.57
N GLY A 409 -16.92 11.08 9.96
CA GLY A 409 -16.09 12.15 10.51
C GLY A 409 -16.91 13.44 10.45
N GLN A 410 -17.11 14.09 11.59
CA GLN A 410 -17.93 15.30 11.73
C GLN A 410 -17.15 16.57 11.36
N GLN A 411 -17.87 17.49 10.71
CA GLN A 411 -17.74 18.96 10.65
C GLN A 411 -16.40 19.60 10.25
#